data_AF-A0AAE5T1M2-F1
#
_entry.id   AF-A0AAE5T1M2-F1
#
_cell.length_a   1.000
_cell.length_b   1.000
_cell.length_c   1.000
_cell.angle_alpha   90.00
_cell.angle_beta   90.00
_cell.angle_gamma   90.00
#
_symmetry.space_group_name_H-M   'P 1'
#
loop_
_entity.id
_entity.type
_entity.pdbx_description
1 polymer ?
#
loop_
_entity_poly.entity_id
_entity_poly.type
_entity_poly.pdbx_seq_one_letter_code
_entity_poly.pdbx_strand_id
1 'polypeptide(L)'
;MQNNSDTIRWTQITPSTFMYGSQLQFKEDETIFKNALMPSGIVIHEWQMMTQYTADKMIPTLPILKRGQTYHFSFDYEVEPADHIYFKLIFKRRNGTEAGT
;
A
#
# COMPACT_ATOMS: atom_id res chain seq x y z
N MET A 1 8.84 19.86 -19.47
CA MET A 1 9.56 18.84 -18.68
C MET A 1 8.49 17.92 -18.12
N GLN A 2 8.48 16.65 -18.52
CA GLN A 2 7.44 15.72 -18.11
C GLN A 2 7.79 15.19 -16.72
N ASN A 3 7.02 15.58 -15.70
CA ASN A 3 7.16 15.01 -14.36
C ASN A 3 6.74 13.55 -14.45
N ASN A 4 7.69 12.65 -14.32
CA ASN A 4 7.51 11.21 -14.48
C ASN A 4 7.10 10.59 -13.13
N SER A 5 5.97 11.06 -12.59
CA SER A 5 5.44 10.66 -11.28
C SER A 5 4.12 9.93 -11.43
N ASP A 6 4.03 8.73 -10.85
CA ASP A 6 2.80 7.96 -10.76
C ASP A 6 2.17 8.16 -9.38
N THR A 7 0.87 8.50 -9.34
CA THR A 7 0.11 8.59 -8.09
C THR A 7 -0.61 7.27 -7.84
N ILE A 8 -0.31 6.65 -6.71
CA ILE A 8 -0.94 5.39 -6.27
C ILE A 8 -1.93 5.72 -5.17
N ARG A 9 -3.17 5.24 -5.31
CA ARG A 9 -4.25 5.48 -4.33
C ARG A 9 -4.72 4.17 -3.71
N TRP A 10 -5.16 4.23 -2.46
CA TRP A 10 -5.99 3.17 -1.88
C TRP A 10 -7.42 3.40 -2.38
N THR A 11 -7.99 2.46 -3.14
CA THR A 11 -9.29 2.67 -3.80
C THR A 11 -10.28 1.52 -3.59
N GLN A 12 -9.83 0.42 -2.97
CA GLN A 12 -10.65 -0.75 -2.75
C GLN A 12 -10.19 -1.54 -1.52
N ILE A 13 -11.10 -2.35 -0.98
CA ILE A 13 -10.77 -3.34 0.05
C ILE A 13 -10.13 -4.55 -0.63
N THR A 14 -8.99 -4.96 -0.11
CA THR A 14 -8.25 -6.14 -0.55
C THR A 14 -8.42 -7.27 0.48
N PRO A 15 -8.18 -8.55 0.11
CA PRO A 15 -8.17 -9.64 1.10
C PRO A 15 -7.17 -9.42 2.25
N SER A 16 -6.11 -8.65 2.01
CA SER A 16 -5.09 -8.28 2.98
C SER A 16 -5.38 -7.00 3.76
N THR A 17 -6.47 -6.29 3.45
CA THR A 17 -6.87 -5.07 4.16
C THR A 17 -7.41 -5.42 5.55
N PHE A 18 -6.90 -4.75 6.59
CA PHE A 18 -7.31 -5.01 7.96
C PHE A 18 -8.68 -4.39 8.29
N MET A 19 -9.73 -5.20 8.25
CA MET A 19 -11.12 -4.74 8.46
C MET A 19 -11.69 -5.02 9.86
N TYR A 20 -11.00 -5.76 10.73
CA TYR A 20 -11.56 -6.14 12.03
C TYR A 20 -11.72 -4.92 12.97
N GLY A 21 -12.97 -4.51 13.21
CA GLY A 21 -13.29 -3.30 13.98
C GLY A 21 -12.96 -1.99 13.25
N SER A 22 -12.59 -2.06 11.96
CA SER A 22 -12.22 -0.90 11.17
C SER A 22 -13.40 -0.31 10.42
N GLN A 23 -13.43 1.01 10.32
CA GLN A 23 -14.27 1.75 9.39
C GLN A 23 -13.40 2.24 8.24
N LEU A 24 -13.86 2.03 7.00
CA LEU A 24 -13.16 2.44 5.79
C LEU A 24 -14.11 3.18 4.86
N GLN A 25 -13.69 4.35 4.38
CA GLN A 25 -14.44 5.16 3.43
C GLN A 25 -13.55 5.61 2.28
N PHE A 26 -13.96 5.31 1.05
CA PHE A 26 -13.33 5.83 -0.17
C PHE A 26 -14.02 7.14 -0.58
N LYS A 27 -13.22 8.18 -0.82
CA LYS A 27 -13.64 9.43 -1.46
C LYS A 27 -12.89 9.59 -2.77
N GLU A 28 -13.23 10.62 -3.55
CA GLU A 28 -12.58 10.89 -4.84
C GLU A 28 -11.06 11.11 -4.69
N ASP A 29 -10.64 11.82 -3.64
CA ASP A 29 -9.24 12.21 -3.46
C ASP A 29 -8.54 11.57 -2.25
N GLU A 30 -9.25 10.85 -1.39
CA GLU A 30 -8.69 10.29 -0.16
C GLU A 30 -9.37 8.99 0.27
N THR A 31 -8.72 8.27 1.16
CA THR A 31 -9.31 7.14 1.88
C THR A 31 -9.18 7.38 3.38
N ILE A 32 -10.31 7.29 4.08
CA ILE A 32 -10.37 7.44 5.53
C ILE A 32 -10.44 6.06 6.16
N PHE A 33 -9.46 5.74 6.99
CA PHE A 33 -9.41 4.53 7.82
C PHE A 33 -9.49 4.91 9.30
N LYS A 34 -10.38 4.26 10.05
CA LYS A 34 -10.52 4.47 11.50
C LYS A 34 -10.64 3.14 12.23
N ASN A 35 -9.83 2.94 13.26
CA ASN A 35 -9.95 1.78 14.14
C ASN A 35 -9.39 2.11 15.54
N ALA A 36 -10.29 2.23 16.53
CA ALA A 36 -9.92 2.60 17.90
C ALA A 36 -9.27 1.46 18.71
N LEU A 37 -9.41 0.21 18.26
CA LEU A 37 -8.91 -0.98 18.94
C LEU A 37 -7.85 -1.70 18.11
N MET A 38 -7.20 -0.97 17.19
CA MET A 38 -6.19 -1.55 16.32
C MET A 38 -4.93 -1.90 17.12
N PRO A 39 -4.44 -3.14 17.03
CA PRO A 39 -3.14 -3.50 17.62
C PRO A 39 -1.99 -2.86 16.84
N SER A 40 -0.90 -2.55 17.53
CA SER A 40 0.35 -2.13 16.89
C SER A 40 0.95 -3.23 16.00
N GLY A 41 1.56 -2.85 14.88
CA GLY A 41 2.32 -3.77 14.02
C GLY A 41 1.48 -4.59 13.04
N ILE A 42 0.17 -4.33 12.95
CA ILE A 42 -0.70 -4.95 11.95
C ILE A 42 -0.66 -4.16 10.65
N VAL A 43 -0.60 -4.87 9.51
CA VAL A 43 -0.66 -4.27 8.18
C VAL A 43 -2.09 -3.76 7.93
N ILE A 44 -2.24 -2.47 7.70
CA ILE A 44 -3.54 -1.85 7.38
C ILE A 44 -3.95 -2.20 5.95
N HIS A 45 -3.02 -2.02 5.02
CA HIS A 45 -3.21 -2.19 3.59
C HIS A 45 -1.85 -2.46 2.91
N GLU A 46 -1.86 -3.11 1.75
CA GLU A 46 -0.68 -3.31 0.93
C GLU A 46 -0.97 -3.01 -0.54
N TRP A 47 0.00 -2.38 -1.20
CA TRP A 47 0.04 -2.24 -2.65
C TRP A 47 1.05 -3.23 -3.23
N GLN A 48 0.70 -3.84 -4.35
CA GLN A 48 1.50 -4.90 -4.96
C GLN A 48 1.82 -4.58 -6.43
N MET A 49 3.08 -4.78 -6.83
CA MET A 49 3.55 -4.60 -8.22
C MET A 49 3.19 -5.78 -9.12
N MET A 50 3.00 -6.97 -8.54
CA MET A 50 2.56 -8.15 -9.25
C MET A 50 1.50 -8.83 -8.38
N THR A 51 0.36 -9.13 -9.00
CA THR A 51 -0.72 -9.90 -8.38
C THR A 51 -0.96 -11.14 -9.22
N GLN A 52 -1.37 -12.24 -8.58
CA GLN A 52 -1.87 -13.41 -9.26
C GLN A 52 -3.39 -13.32 -9.27
N TYR A 53 -3.97 -12.87 -10.39
CA TYR A 53 -5.40 -12.56 -10.50
C TYR A 53 -6.34 -13.66 -9.99
N THR A 54 -5.97 -14.93 -10.18
CA THR A 54 -6.75 -16.09 -9.73
C THR A 54 -6.85 -16.24 -8.22
N ALA A 55 -5.86 -15.75 -7.46
CA ALA A 55 -5.79 -15.82 -6.01
C ALA A 55 -6.18 -14.49 -5.36
N ASP A 56 -5.65 -13.40 -5.89
CA ASP A 56 -5.76 -12.08 -5.26
C ASP A 56 -7.03 -11.33 -5.70
N LYS A 57 -7.63 -11.70 -6.84
CA LYS A 57 -8.76 -11.01 -7.49
C LYS A 57 -8.53 -9.51 -7.67
N MET A 58 -7.27 -9.10 -7.79
CA MET A 58 -6.86 -7.71 -7.86
C MET A 58 -5.87 -7.49 -8.98
N ILE A 59 -5.93 -6.29 -9.56
CA ILE A 59 -4.97 -5.80 -10.54
C ILE A 59 -3.78 -5.21 -9.77
N PRO A 60 -2.53 -5.32 -10.27
CA PRO A 60 -1.39 -4.67 -9.66
C PRO A 60 -1.60 -3.16 -9.51
N THR A 61 -1.27 -2.63 -8.35
CA THR A 61 -1.47 -1.22 -8.02
C THR A 61 -0.18 -0.41 -8.07
N LEU A 62 0.98 -1.07 -8.02
CA LEU A 62 2.29 -0.41 -8.17
C LEU A 62 2.81 -0.51 -9.62
N PRO A 63 3.44 0.56 -10.14
CA PRO A 63 4.09 0.51 -11.45
C PRO A 63 5.34 -0.38 -11.42
N ILE A 64 5.70 -0.93 -12.58
CA ILE A 64 6.90 -1.75 -12.72
C ILE A 64 8.14 -0.85 -12.65
N LEU A 65 9.01 -1.14 -11.68
CA LEU A 65 10.28 -0.45 -11.52
C LEU A 65 11.38 -1.09 -12.38
N LYS A 66 12.27 -0.28 -12.93
CA LYS A 66 13.44 -0.71 -13.70
C LYS A 66 14.60 -0.96 -12.76
N ARG A 67 15.27 -2.11 -12.94
CA ARG A 67 16.46 -2.46 -12.16
C ARG A 67 17.58 -1.43 -12.38
N GLY A 68 18.27 -1.06 -11.29
CA GLY A 68 19.41 -0.14 -11.32
C GLY A 68 19.03 1.34 -11.35
N GLN A 69 17.75 1.68 -11.20
CA GLN A 69 17.27 3.05 -11.12
C GLN A 69 16.94 3.44 -9.68
N THR A 70 17.14 4.72 -9.37
CA THR A 70 16.76 5.32 -8.09
C THR A 70 15.37 5.91 -8.21
N TYR A 71 14.52 5.61 -7.23
CA TYR A 71 13.14 6.09 -7.15
C TYR A 71 12.95 6.88 -5.85
N HIS A 72 12.08 7.89 -5.91
CA HIS A 72 11.63 8.63 -4.74
C HIS A 72 10.19 8.26 -4.43
N PHE A 73 9.90 7.94 -3.17
CA PHE A 73 8.57 7.66 -2.68
C PHE A 73 8.15 8.81 -1.76
N SER A 74 7.00 9.41 -2.05
CA SER A 74 6.37 10.40 -1.20
C SER A 74 5.04 9.82 -0.73
N PHE A 75 4.81 9.85 0.58
CA PHE A 75 3.58 9.38 1.20
C PHE A 75 2.76 10.60 1.62
N ASP A 76 1.60 10.76 1.00
CA ASP A 76 0.64 11.82 1.31
C ASP A 76 -0.43 11.25 2.24
N TYR A 77 -0.33 11.56 3.52
CA TYR A 77 -1.23 11.03 4.55
C TYR A 77 -1.30 11.96 5.78
N GLU A 78 -2.38 11.81 6.53
CA GLU A 78 -2.55 12.39 7.85
C GLU A 78 -2.92 11.28 8.83
N VAL A 79 -2.36 11.32 10.05
CA VAL A 79 -2.61 10.32 11.09
C VAL A 79 -2.79 10.98 12.44
N GLU A 80 -3.80 10.53 13.17
CA GLU A 80 -4.01 10.86 14.57
C GLU A 80 -4.13 9.55 15.39
N PRO A 81 -3.29 9.35 16.43
CA PRO A 81 -2.18 10.19 16.87
C PRO A 81 -1.01 10.27 15.87
N ALA A 82 -0.22 11.34 15.91
CA ALA A 82 0.96 11.51 15.06
C ALA A 82 1.96 10.34 15.23
N ASP A 83 2.69 10.00 14.16
CA ASP A 83 3.72 8.94 14.11
C ASP A 83 3.24 7.50 14.39
N HIS A 84 1.93 7.25 14.41
CA HIS A 84 1.38 5.91 14.68
C HIS A 84 1.24 5.00 13.44
N ILE A 85 1.66 5.48 12.26
CA ILE A 85 1.78 4.66 11.06
C ILE A 85 3.18 4.78 10.46
N TYR A 86 3.60 3.73 9.77
CA TYR A 86 4.83 3.73 9.00
C TYR A 86 4.61 2.95 7.70
N PHE A 87 5.46 3.23 6.72
CA PHE A 87 5.45 2.54 5.44
C PHE A 87 6.66 1.63 5.35
N LYS A 88 6.42 0.37 4.94
CA LYS A 88 7.47 -0.62 4.71
C LYS A 88 7.49 -0.99 3.24
N LEU A 89 8.65 -0.85 2.60
CA LEU A 89 8.87 -1.35 1.25
C LEU A 89 9.45 -2.77 1.36
N ILE A 90 8.98 -3.68 0.51
CA ILE A 90 9.43 -5.07 0.51
C ILE A 90 9.77 -5.46 -0.92
N PHE A 91 11.04 -5.78 -1.17
CA PHE A 91 11.48 -6.26 -2.46
C PHE A 91 11.37 -7.78 -2.49
N LYS A 92 10.64 -8.33 -3.46
CA LYS A 92 10.49 -9.78 -3.65
C LYS A 92 11.28 -10.26 -4.86
N ARG A 93 11.87 -11.45 -4.76
CA ARG A 93 12.44 -12.17 -5.91
C ARG A 93 11.32 -12.75 -6.78
N ARG A 94 11.66 -13.24 -7.96
CA ARG A 94 10.72 -13.87 -8.91
C ARG A 94 9.92 -15.04 -8.31
N ASN A 95 10.49 -15.75 -7.34
CA ASN A 95 9.83 -16.85 -6.63
C ASN A 95 8.99 -16.40 -5.42
N GLY A 96 8.81 -15.09 -5.23
CA GLY A 96 8.00 -14.51 -4.16
C GLY A 96 8.74 -14.32 -2.82
N THR A 97 9.98 -14.77 -2.67
CA THR A 97 10.72 -14.62 -1.40
C THR A 97 11.24 -13.19 -1.21
N GLU A 98 11.27 -12.74 0.04
CA GLU A 98 11.82 -11.43 0.40
C GLU A 98 13.33 -11.35 0.10
N ALA A 99 13.71 -10.32 -0.64
CA ALA A 99 15.07 -9.98 -1.00
C ALA A 99 15.66 -8.89 -0.08
N GLY A 100 14.80 -8.05 0.48
CA GLY A 100 15.17 -6.97 1.39
C GLY A 100 13.96 -6.07 1.70
N THR A 101 14.14 -5.21 2.69
CA THR A 101 13.16 -4.24 3.19
C THR A 101 13.83 -2.90 3.43
#